data_AF-A0A5C6U855-F1
#
_entry.id   AF-A0A5C6U855-F1
#
_cell.length_a   1.000
_cell.length_b   1.000
_cell.length_c   1.000
_cell.angle_alpha   90.00
_cell.angle_beta   90.00
_cell.angle_gamma   90.00
#
_symmetry.space_group_name_H-M   'P 1'
#
loop_
_entity.id
_entity.type
_entity.pdbx_description
1 polymer ?
#
loop_
_entity_poly.entity_id
_entity_poly.type
_entity_poly.pdbx_seq_one_letter_code
_entity_poly.pdbx_strand_id
1 'polypeptide(L)'
;MRLSFLPRRLLVPTALLGLLLGAAACASNPLASDAAAPNSEAAASSTLTLDLRALATHAWLHFDQTRHTCETFDYFPAGGIYTFYCRARTFLSVEALLANTDLPVFESGPHQGTLVRDATDSFGHYNPAFVSRLADWALPAATHPALLPRTREVYTKAVRPLATTLWATYQRLQQHPEYLQAEATRLQLAMQSPQGVPRDHYERYFFMMNPHFFDAPEADFNYFYNRGFDGGVYEGNVVKSAVGFWIRRHIDGTDALFADQLKRLFEVYEPALVADQPHPTKQAWPTSPPLAHP
;
A
#
# COMPACT_ATOMS: atom_id res chain seq x y z
N MET A 1 29.79 14.41 -31.38
CA MET A 1 30.34 14.30 -30.01
C MET A 1 29.34 13.48 -29.19
N ARG A 2 29.74 12.31 -28.66
CA ARG A 2 28.83 11.46 -27.88
C ARG A 2 28.78 11.97 -26.43
N LEU A 3 27.58 12.22 -25.91
CA LEU A 3 27.35 12.40 -24.48
C LEU A 3 26.36 11.34 -24.00
N SER A 4 26.64 10.82 -22.80
CA SER A 4 26.27 9.46 -22.41
C SER A 4 24.83 9.34 -21.92
N PHE A 5 24.20 8.20 -22.22
CA PHE A 5 22.92 7.82 -21.63
C PHE A 5 23.05 7.67 -20.10
N LEU A 6 22.18 8.37 -19.36
CA LEU A 6 21.86 8.04 -17.97
C LEU A 6 20.33 8.09 -17.79
N PRO A 7 19.62 6.96 -17.81
CA PRO A 7 18.21 6.92 -17.45
C PRO A 7 18.06 6.81 -15.93
N ARG A 8 18.27 7.91 -15.19
CA ARG A 8 17.63 8.07 -13.87
C ARG A 8 16.13 8.24 -14.09
N ARG A 9 15.40 7.12 -14.13
CA ARG A 9 13.97 7.10 -14.41
C ARG A 9 13.18 6.95 -13.13
N LEU A 10 12.54 8.05 -12.74
CA LEU A 10 11.70 8.16 -11.54
C LEU A 10 10.40 7.33 -11.68
N LEU A 11 10.01 6.73 -10.55
CA LEU A 11 8.66 6.64 -9.96
C LEU A 11 7.45 6.26 -10.84
N VAL A 12 6.69 5.22 -10.41
CA VAL A 12 5.35 5.32 -9.76
C VAL A 12 4.89 3.90 -9.29
N PRO A 13 4.16 3.73 -8.15
CA PRO A 13 4.28 2.51 -7.32
C PRO A 13 2.98 1.71 -6.96
N THR A 14 3.19 0.55 -6.31
CA THR A 14 2.21 -0.39 -5.65
C THR A 14 2.96 -1.23 -4.58
N ALA A 15 2.40 -1.87 -3.53
CA ALA A 15 1.01 -2.05 -3.07
C ALA A 15 0.81 -1.82 -1.52
N LEU A 16 -0.44 -1.85 -1.06
CA LEU A 16 -0.98 -1.29 0.19
C LEU A 16 -0.69 -1.97 1.54
N LEU A 17 -0.47 -1.21 2.63
CA LEU A 17 -0.48 -1.66 4.05
C LEU A 17 0.69 -2.60 4.40
N GLY A 18 1.95 -2.19 4.56
CA GLY A 18 3.02 -3.16 4.88
C GLY A 18 3.00 -3.84 6.26
N LEU A 19 1.97 -3.63 7.08
CA LEU A 19 1.64 -4.47 8.26
C LEU A 19 0.26 -5.18 8.14
N LEU A 20 -0.38 -5.12 6.97
CA LEU A 20 -1.31 -6.15 6.47
C LEU A 20 -0.69 -6.98 5.31
N LEU A 21 0.38 -6.49 4.65
CA LEU A 21 1.26 -7.23 3.71
C LEU A 21 2.53 -7.75 4.37
N GLY A 22 2.86 -7.31 5.59
CA GLY A 22 3.99 -7.80 6.37
C GLY A 22 3.80 -9.23 6.91
N ALA A 23 2.78 -9.92 6.42
CA ALA A 23 2.46 -11.32 6.71
C ALA A 23 2.33 -12.12 5.42
N ALA A 24 3.10 -11.74 4.41
CA ALA A 24 3.19 -12.49 3.17
C ALA A 24 4.57 -12.23 2.52
N ALA A 25 5.59 -13.10 2.77
CA ALA A 25 6.82 -13.38 1.97
C ALA A 25 8.19 -13.75 2.61
N CYS A 26 8.60 -15.02 2.80
CA CYS A 26 9.79 -15.31 3.62
C CYS A 26 10.91 -16.21 3.04
N ALA A 27 12.15 -15.79 3.31
CA ALA A 27 13.46 -16.48 3.17
C ALA A 27 14.18 -16.37 1.81
N SER A 28 15.52 -16.23 1.75
CA SER A 28 16.60 -16.54 2.72
C SER A 28 17.74 -15.49 2.67
N ASN A 29 18.74 -15.42 3.58
CA ASN A 29 19.91 -16.34 3.68
C ASN A 29 20.83 -16.06 4.93
N PRO A 30 21.87 -16.87 5.23
CA PRO A 30 22.45 -17.06 6.59
C PRO A 30 23.77 -16.31 6.91
N LEU A 31 24.26 -16.47 8.16
CA LEU A 31 25.68 -16.64 8.65
C LEU A 31 25.71 -16.56 10.22
N ALA A 32 26.06 -17.64 10.96
CA ALA A 32 27.37 -18.03 11.56
C ALA A 32 27.86 -17.15 12.76
N SER A 33 28.46 -17.63 13.87
CA SER A 33 29.06 -18.92 14.32
C SER A 33 28.53 -19.34 15.74
N ASP A 34 28.88 -20.43 16.45
CA ASP A 34 30.10 -21.26 16.54
C ASP A 34 29.89 -22.69 17.13
N ALA A 35 30.94 -23.55 17.03
CA ALA A 35 31.25 -24.76 17.84
C ALA A 35 30.53 -26.14 17.63
N ALA A 36 31.13 -26.96 16.74
CA ALA A 36 31.60 -28.36 16.92
C ALA A 36 30.69 -29.61 17.21
N ALA A 37 31.02 -30.69 16.46
CA ALA A 37 30.87 -32.14 16.76
C ALA A 37 29.54 -32.88 16.36
N PRO A 38 29.57 -34.21 16.06
CA PRO A 38 28.97 -34.68 14.79
C PRO A 38 27.95 -35.84 14.86
N ASN A 39 27.41 -36.18 13.68
CA ASN A 39 26.72 -37.42 13.27
C ASN A 39 25.32 -37.72 13.86
N SER A 40 24.29 -37.65 13.01
CA SER A 40 23.56 -38.85 12.54
C SER A 40 22.54 -38.50 11.45
N GLU A 41 22.27 -39.45 10.56
CA GLU A 41 21.29 -39.30 9.49
C GLU A 41 19.86 -39.40 10.02
N ALA A 42 19.06 -38.36 9.77
CA ALA A 42 17.63 -38.48 9.65
C ALA A 42 17.15 -37.48 8.59
N ALA A 43 16.79 -37.99 7.40
CA ALA A 43 16.21 -37.18 6.33
C ALA A 43 14.77 -36.79 6.67
N ALA A 44 14.61 -35.88 7.64
CA ALA A 44 13.36 -35.17 7.84
C ALA A 44 13.21 -34.15 6.71
N SER A 45 12.31 -34.43 5.76
CA SER A 45 11.86 -33.43 4.79
C SER A 45 10.97 -32.41 5.50
N SER A 46 11.59 -31.55 6.31
CA SER A 46 10.91 -30.47 7.02
C SER A 46 10.71 -29.28 6.08
N THR A 47 9.67 -29.35 5.24
CA THR A 47 9.08 -28.16 4.65
C THR A 47 8.57 -27.29 5.80
N LEU A 48 9.38 -26.32 6.20
CA LEU A 48 9.12 -25.42 7.31
C LEU A 48 7.97 -24.49 6.89
N THR A 49 6.73 -24.90 7.19
CA THR A 49 5.53 -24.15 6.81
C THR A 49 5.61 -22.73 7.36
N LEU A 50 5.38 -21.76 6.49
CA LEU A 50 5.65 -20.37 6.81
C LEU A 50 4.63 -19.80 7.80
N ASP A 51 5.02 -19.58 9.06
CA ASP A 51 4.15 -18.94 10.06
C ASP A 51 4.08 -17.41 9.88
N LEU A 52 3.13 -17.01 9.04
CA LEU A 52 2.81 -15.61 8.74
C LEU A 52 2.34 -14.83 9.97
N ARG A 53 1.75 -15.47 11.00
CA ARG A 53 1.30 -14.80 12.24
C ARG A 53 2.48 -14.49 13.17
N ALA A 54 3.42 -15.42 13.31
CA ALA A 54 4.65 -15.19 14.07
C ALA A 54 5.49 -14.07 13.43
N LEU A 55 5.63 -14.09 12.11
CA LEU A 55 6.36 -13.05 11.36
C LEU A 55 5.68 -11.68 11.44
N ALA A 56 4.35 -11.62 11.31
CA ALA A 56 3.62 -10.37 11.52
C ALA A 56 3.80 -9.84 12.95
N THR A 57 3.77 -10.71 13.96
CA THR A 57 4.00 -10.34 15.37
C THR A 57 5.40 -9.77 15.57
N HIS A 58 6.42 -10.39 14.98
CA HIS A 58 7.78 -9.87 15.02
C HIS A 58 7.88 -8.51 14.30
N ALA A 59 7.32 -8.39 13.09
CA ALA A 59 7.29 -7.13 12.35
C ALA A 59 6.63 -6.00 13.16
N TRP A 60 5.45 -6.24 13.75
CA TRP A 60 4.74 -5.28 14.59
C TRP A 60 5.51 -4.77 15.82
N LEU A 61 6.48 -5.54 16.32
CA LEU A 61 7.30 -5.18 17.49
C LEU A 61 8.61 -4.47 17.13
N HIS A 62 9.01 -4.46 15.85
CA HIS A 62 10.31 -3.98 15.39
C HIS A 62 10.26 -3.11 14.13
N PHE A 63 9.09 -2.81 13.56
CA PHE A 63 8.97 -2.15 12.26
C PHE A 63 9.64 -0.76 12.21
N ASP A 64 9.52 0.02 13.28
CA ASP A 64 10.12 1.35 13.39
C ASP A 64 11.65 1.33 13.52
N GLN A 65 12.22 0.19 13.92
CA GLN A 65 13.67 -0.07 14.01
C GLN A 65 14.28 -0.53 12.68
N THR A 66 13.46 -0.83 11.66
CA THR A 66 13.94 -1.27 10.34
C THR A 66 14.74 -0.19 9.61
N ARG A 67 15.42 -0.60 8.54
CA ARG A 67 16.02 0.31 7.55
C ARG A 67 15.34 0.11 6.20
N HIS A 68 15.31 1.16 5.39
CA HIS A 68 14.84 1.09 4.01
C HIS A 68 15.83 0.27 3.16
N THR A 69 15.36 -0.83 2.56
CA THR A 69 16.18 -1.83 1.84
C THR A 69 16.20 -1.65 0.32
N CYS A 70 15.71 -0.51 -0.19
CA CYS A 70 15.62 -0.22 -1.62
C CYS A 70 16.53 0.94 -2.02
N GLU A 71 16.92 0.98 -3.31
CA GLU A 71 17.72 2.05 -3.92
C GLU A 71 16.91 3.34 -4.21
N THR A 72 16.11 3.79 -3.24
CA THR A 72 15.36 5.05 -3.32
C THR A 72 15.50 5.84 -2.03
N PHE A 73 15.09 7.11 -2.05
CA PHE A 73 14.98 7.89 -0.82
C PHE A 73 13.98 7.24 0.16
N ASP A 74 14.30 7.30 1.45
CA ASP A 74 13.47 6.80 2.54
C ASP A 74 12.59 7.94 3.08
N TYR A 75 11.32 7.94 2.71
CA TYR A 75 10.34 8.93 3.16
C TYR A 75 9.67 8.55 4.49
N PHE A 76 10.13 7.51 5.19
CA PHE A 76 9.48 7.01 6.39
C PHE A 76 9.43 8.05 7.53
N PRO A 77 8.31 8.16 8.28
CA PRO A 77 7.06 7.40 8.15
C PRO A 77 6.02 8.03 7.20
N ALA A 78 6.28 9.21 6.63
CA ALA A 78 5.36 9.91 5.73
C ALA A 78 5.34 9.33 4.30
N GLY A 79 6.13 8.30 4.02
CA GLY A 79 6.27 7.70 2.70
C GLY A 79 5.07 6.87 2.28
N GLY A 80 4.80 6.88 0.97
CA GLY A 80 3.77 6.03 0.40
C GLY A 80 4.13 4.54 0.48
N ILE A 81 3.13 3.70 0.24
CA ILE A 81 3.17 2.30 -0.21
C ILE A 81 4.58 1.69 -0.38
N TYR A 82 5.34 2.19 -1.36
CA TYR A 82 6.63 1.61 -1.75
C TYR A 82 7.71 1.77 -0.68
N THR A 83 7.77 2.93 0.00
CA THR A 83 8.68 3.16 1.13
C THR A 83 8.37 2.17 2.27
N PHE A 84 7.07 1.93 2.51
CA PHE A 84 6.62 0.97 3.50
C PHE A 84 7.07 -0.46 3.12
N TYR A 85 6.82 -0.90 1.88
CA TYR A 85 7.28 -2.18 1.35
C TYR A 85 8.79 -2.35 1.55
N CYS A 86 9.59 -1.36 1.18
CA CYS A 86 11.04 -1.39 1.30
C CYS A 86 11.58 -1.54 2.73
N ARG A 87 10.75 -1.26 3.75
CA ARG A 87 11.04 -1.55 5.17
C ARG A 87 10.50 -2.90 5.61
N ALA A 88 9.29 -3.28 5.19
CA ALA A 88 8.71 -4.61 5.44
C ALA A 88 9.60 -5.77 4.96
N ARG A 89 10.33 -5.57 3.84
CA ARG A 89 11.32 -6.51 3.31
C ARG A 89 12.41 -6.95 4.29
N THR A 90 12.67 -6.22 5.38
CA THR A 90 13.58 -6.66 6.45
C THR A 90 13.11 -7.94 7.12
N PHE A 91 11.79 -8.14 7.22
CA PHE A 91 11.19 -9.37 7.73
C PHE A 91 10.82 -10.33 6.59
N LEU A 92 10.46 -9.77 5.43
CA LEU A 92 9.59 -10.47 4.49
C LEU A 92 9.68 -9.96 3.01
N SER A 93 10.43 -10.64 2.15
CA SER A 93 10.72 -10.33 0.72
C SER A 93 9.84 -11.07 -0.31
N VAL A 94 9.03 -10.36 -1.12
CA VAL A 94 7.87 -10.87 -1.90
C VAL A 94 8.09 -12.15 -2.73
N GLU A 95 9.24 -12.35 -3.33
CA GLU A 95 9.62 -13.58 -4.04
C GLU A 95 9.31 -14.83 -3.21
N ALA A 96 9.61 -14.72 -1.92
CA ALA A 96 9.55 -15.81 -0.97
C ALA A 96 8.17 -15.95 -0.31
N LEU A 97 7.18 -15.14 -0.72
CA LEU A 97 5.76 -15.42 -0.51
C LEU A 97 5.30 -16.38 -1.55
N LEU A 98 5.52 -15.97 -2.81
CA LEU A 98 5.09 -16.66 -4.00
C LEU A 98 5.61 -18.11 -4.01
N ALA A 99 6.77 -18.36 -3.37
CA ALA A 99 7.35 -19.68 -3.16
C ALA A 99 6.84 -20.48 -1.94
N ASN A 100 6.27 -19.85 -0.90
CA ASN A 100 6.00 -20.48 0.41
C ASN A 100 4.55 -20.29 0.94
N THR A 101 3.60 -19.88 0.08
CA THR A 101 2.16 -19.84 0.41
C THR A 101 1.41 -20.94 -0.34
N ASP A 102 0.58 -21.68 0.39
CA ASP A 102 -0.37 -22.63 -0.22
C ASP A 102 -1.51 -21.92 -0.97
N LEU A 103 -1.67 -20.61 -0.74
CA LEU A 103 -2.70 -19.77 -1.33
C LEU A 103 -2.07 -18.72 -2.27
N PRO A 104 -2.21 -18.84 -3.61
CA PRO A 104 -1.63 -17.91 -4.57
C PRO A 104 -2.00 -16.46 -4.28
N VAL A 105 -1.02 -15.56 -4.39
CA VAL A 105 -1.16 -14.13 -4.08
C VAL A 105 -1.89 -13.38 -5.19
N PHE A 106 -1.56 -13.74 -6.42
CA PHE A 106 -2.07 -13.17 -7.65
C PHE A 106 -2.71 -14.28 -8.48
N GLU A 107 -3.86 -13.99 -9.07
CA GLU A 107 -4.52 -14.90 -10.03
C GLU A 107 -3.96 -14.71 -11.44
N SER A 108 -3.57 -13.48 -11.78
CA SER A 108 -3.00 -13.14 -13.08
C SER A 108 -2.16 -11.86 -13.03
N GLY A 109 -1.56 -11.50 -14.17
CA GLY A 109 -0.65 -10.37 -14.31
C GLY A 109 0.83 -10.79 -14.44
N PRO A 110 1.77 -9.84 -14.35
CA PRO A 110 3.16 -10.07 -14.70
C PRO A 110 4.01 -10.70 -13.57
N HIS A 111 3.44 -10.94 -12.39
CA HIS A 111 4.18 -11.41 -11.21
C HIS A 111 4.34 -12.94 -11.21
N GLN A 112 5.37 -13.44 -11.89
CA GLN A 112 5.71 -14.87 -11.93
C GLN A 112 6.95 -15.15 -11.06
N GLY A 113 6.75 -15.57 -9.81
CA GLY A 113 7.82 -15.85 -8.83
C GLY A 113 8.57 -14.64 -8.28
N THR A 114 8.51 -13.48 -8.95
CA THR A 114 9.09 -12.20 -8.51
C THR A 114 8.18 -11.02 -8.89
N LEU A 115 8.37 -9.87 -8.23
CA LEU A 115 7.66 -8.64 -8.57
C LEU A 115 8.26 -7.93 -9.80
N VAL A 116 7.56 -8.04 -10.92
CA VAL A 116 7.69 -7.09 -12.05
C VAL A 116 7.07 -5.75 -11.64
N ARG A 117 7.84 -4.65 -11.72
CA ARG A 117 7.43 -3.32 -11.17
C ARG A 117 7.24 -2.23 -12.23
N ASP A 118 7.60 -2.55 -13.48
CA ASP A 118 7.72 -1.66 -14.62
C ASP A 118 6.90 -2.13 -15.82
N ALA A 119 6.02 -3.12 -15.62
CA ALA A 119 4.96 -3.45 -16.58
C ALA A 119 4.05 -2.23 -16.80
N THR A 120 3.88 -1.84 -18.06
CA THR A 120 3.02 -0.72 -18.48
C THR A 120 1.75 -1.19 -19.20
N ASP A 121 1.64 -2.49 -19.49
CA ASP A 121 0.55 -3.15 -20.22
C ASP A 121 -0.33 -4.03 -19.31
N SER A 122 0.08 -4.21 -18.04
CA SER A 122 -0.50 -5.16 -17.11
C SER A 122 -0.13 -4.82 -15.66
N PHE A 123 -0.87 -5.37 -14.70
CA PHE A 123 -0.54 -5.31 -13.27
C PHE A 123 -0.94 -6.62 -12.58
N GLY A 124 -0.46 -6.87 -11.35
CA GLY A 124 -0.84 -8.05 -10.58
C GLY A 124 -2.28 -7.97 -10.08
N HIS A 125 -3.13 -8.88 -10.57
CA HIS A 125 -4.50 -9.08 -10.10
C HIS A 125 -4.47 -9.96 -8.87
N TYR A 126 -4.90 -9.44 -7.71
CA TYR A 126 -4.85 -10.21 -6.46
C TYR A 126 -5.88 -11.35 -6.44
N ASN A 127 -5.51 -12.45 -5.78
CA ASN A 127 -6.46 -13.50 -5.42
C ASN A 127 -7.40 -13.01 -4.30
N PRO A 128 -8.73 -12.94 -4.51
CA PRO A 128 -9.68 -12.50 -3.48
C PRO A 128 -9.61 -13.32 -2.19
N ALA A 129 -9.40 -14.65 -2.30
CA ALA A 129 -9.24 -15.52 -1.15
C ALA A 129 -7.99 -15.16 -0.33
N PHE A 130 -6.88 -14.81 -0.99
CA PHE A 130 -5.68 -14.32 -0.30
C PHE A 130 -5.95 -12.99 0.43
N VAL A 131 -6.57 -12.00 -0.26
CA VAL A 131 -6.86 -10.68 0.33
C VAL A 131 -7.77 -10.79 1.56
N SER A 132 -8.79 -11.65 1.50
CA SER A 132 -9.75 -11.84 2.60
C SER A 132 -9.12 -12.29 3.93
N ARG A 133 -7.92 -12.89 3.89
CA ARG A 133 -7.23 -13.47 5.05
C ARG A 133 -6.12 -12.58 5.63
N LEU A 134 -5.80 -11.45 5.00
CA LEU A 134 -4.63 -10.64 5.37
C LEU A 134 -4.64 -10.23 6.85
N ALA A 135 -5.73 -9.67 7.38
CA ALA A 135 -5.77 -9.26 8.79
C ALA A 135 -5.79 -10.45 9.76
N ASP A 136 -6.19 -11.66 9.33
CA ASP A 136 -6.08 -12.85 10.18
C ASP A 136 -4.62 -13.17 10.49
N TRP A 137 -3.74 -13.06 9.50
CA TRP A 137 -2.30 -13.30 9.64
C TRP A 137 -1.59 -12.08 10.22
N ALA A 138 -1.92 -10.90 9.72
CA ALA A 138 -1.11 -9.71 9.86
C ALA A 138 -1.50 -8.79 11.02
N LEU A 139 -2.66 -8.99 11.66
CA LEU A 139 -3.13 -8.16 12.77
C LEU A 139 -3.13 -8.95 14.10
N PRO A 140 -1.96 -9.23 14.69
CA PRO A 140 -1.84 -10.14 15.84
C PRO A 140 -2.55 -9.59 17.09
N ALA A 141 -2.65 -8.26 17.24
CA ALA A 141 -3.40 -7.62 18.31
C ALA A 141 -4.92 -7.86 18.26
N ALA A 142 -5.49 -8.23 17.10
CA ALA A 142 -6.91 -8.62 16.99
C ALA A 142 -7.22 -9.95 17.69
N THR A 143 -6.24 -10.86 17.75
CA THR A 143 -6.38 -12.19 18.36
C THR A 143 -5.69 -12.31 19.72
N HIS A 144 -4.71 -11.43 19.99
CA HIS A 144 -3.96 -11.39 21.24
C HIS A 144 -3.97 -9.96 21.81
N PRO A 145 -5.02 -9.55 22.55
CA PRO A 145 -5.19 -8.17 23.04
C PRO A 145 -4.01 -7.64 23.87
N ALA A 146 -3.25 -8.52 24.53
CA ALA A 146 -2.02 -8.17 25.25
C ALA A 146 -0.91 -7.56 24.37
N LEU A 147 -0.98 -7.73 23.04
CA LEU A 147 -0.07 -7.07 22.10
C LEU A 147 -0.46 -5.62 21.79
N LEU A 148 -1.74 -5.25 21.90
CA LEU A 148 -2.23 -3.91 21.57
C LEU A 148 -1.42 -2.76 22.19
N PRO A 149 -1.10 -2.74 23.51
CA PRO A 149 -0.27 -1.67 24.08
C PRO A 149 1.18 -1.70 23.56
N ARG A 150 1.72 -2.87 23.19
CA ARG A 150 3.09 -3.05 22.70
C ARG A 150 3.25 -2.62 21.24
N THR A 151 2.20 -2.75 20.44
CA THR A 151 2.22 -2.44 19.00
C THR A 151 1.64 -1.06 18.68
N ARG A 152 1.00 -0.38 19.65
CA ARG A 152 0.39 0.96 19.49
C ARG A 152 1.37 2.04 19.05
N GLU A 153 2.61 2.03 19.53
CA GLU A 153 3.61 3.03 19.12
C GLU A 153 4.00 2.86 17.64
N VAL A 154 4.29 1.63 17.23
CA VAL A 154 4.54 1.26 15.82
C VAL A 154 3.33 1.59 14.96
N TYR A 155 2.11 1.30 15.42
CA TYR A 155 0.88 1.70 14.72
C TYR A 155 0.85 3.22 14.47
N THR A 156 0.92 4.01 15.54
CA THR A 156 0.75 5.47 15.47
C THR A 156 1.85 6.14 14.64
N LYS A 157 3.10 5.69 14.77
CA LYS A 157 4.23 6.29 14.04
C LYS A 157 4.34 5.77 12.61
N ALA A 158 4.31 4.45 12.41
CA ALA A 158 4.66 3.82 11.13
C ALA A 158 3.44 3.54 10.25
N VAL A 159 2.37 2.98 10.82
CA VAL A 159 1.24 2.41 10.05
C VAL A 159 0.19 3.45 9.72
N ARG A 160 -0.19 4.24 10.72
CA ARG A 160 -1.29 5.19 10.69
C ARG A 160 -1.22 6.16 9.50
N PRO A 161 -0.10 6.85 9.19
CA PRO A 161 -0.09 7.87 8.13
C PRO A 161 -0.47 7.33 6.75
N LEU A 162 0.03 6.13 6.42
CA LEU A 162 -0.33 5.44 5.19
C LEU A 162 -1.77 4.92 5.28
N ALA A 163 -2.12 4.20 6.35
CA ALA A 163 -3.46 3.64 6.55
C ALA A 163 -4.59 4.69 6.43
N THR A 164 -4.45 5.86 7.05
CA THR A 164 -5.47 6.92 6.99
C THR A 164 -5.58 7.54 5.60
N THR A 165 -4.47 7.72 4.88
CA THR A 165 -4.49 8.22 3.49
C THR A 165 -5.21 7.25 2.56
N LEU A 166 -5.03 5.95 2.78
CA LEU A 166 -5.64 4.90 2.00
C LEU A 166 -7.14 4.78 2.26
N TRP A 167 -7.55 4.89 3.52
CA TRP A 167 -8.96 4.93 3.90
C TRP A 167 -9.65 6.15 3.30
N ALA A 168 -9.09 7.34 3.48
CA ALA A 168 -9.67 8.58 2.98
C ALA A 168 -9.81 8.59 1.44
N THR A 169 -8.82 8.07 0.71
CA THR A 169 -8.88 7.94 -0.76
C THR A 169 -9.88 6.87 -1.20
N TYR A 170 -9.96 5.71 -0.53
CA TYR A 170 -10.98 4.70 -0.80
C TYR A 170 -12.39 5.27 -0.64
N GLN A 171 -12.69 5.82 0.54
CA GLN A 171 -14.01 6.36 0.85
C GLN A 171 -14.44 7.44 -0.13
N ARG A 172 -13.49 8.28 -0.56
CA ARG A 172 -13.78 9.34 -1.52
C ARG A 172 -14.01 8.82 -2.94
N LEU A 173 -13.27 7.80 -3.39
CA LEU A 173 -13.57 7.12 -4.65
C LEU A 173 -14.94 6.42 -4.62
N GLN A 174 -15.32 5.79 -3.49
CA GLN A 174 -16.64 5.19 -3.31
C GLN A 174 -17.79 6.22 -3.27
N GLN A 175 -17.52 7.48 -2.90
CA GLN A 175 -18.48 8.59 -3.02
C GLN A 175 -18.64 9.10 -4.45
N HIS A 176 -17.73 8.72 -5.37
CA HIS A 176 -17.72 9.13 -6.77
C HIS A 176 -17.55 7.91 -7.70
N PRO A 177 -18.49 6.93 -7.68
CA PRO A 177 -18.32 5.65 -8.37
C PRO A 177 -18.23 5.78 -9.90
N GLU A 178 -18.93 6.76 -10.50
CA GLU A 178 -18.84 7.05 -11.93
C GLU A 178 -17.41 7.48 -12.32
N TYR A 179 -16.76 8.29 -11.48
CA TYR A 179 -15.37 8.69 -11.68
C TYR A 179 -14.41 7.50 -11.54
N LEU A 180 -14.57 6.68 -10.49
CA LEU A 180 -13.76 5.48 -10.30
C LEU A 180 -13.84 4.52 -11.50
N GLN A 181 -15.05 4.28 -12.03
CA GLN A 181 -15.25 3.47 -13.23
C GLN A 181 -14.62 4.10 -14.48
N ALA A 182 -14.67 5.44 -14.62
CA ALA A 182 -14.02 6.14 -15.73
C ALA A 182 -12.48 6.04 -15.65
N GLU A 183 -11.88 6.21 -14.46
CA GLU A 183 -10.44 6.04 -14.26
C GLU A 183 -9.98 4.60 -14.49
N ALA A 184 -10.76 3.61 -14.02
CA ALA A 184 -10.51 2.19 -14.30
C ALA A 184 -10.51 1.90 -15.81
N THR A 185 -11.53 2.38 -16.52
CA THR A 185 -11.64 2.26 -17.98
C THR A 185 -10.46 2.95 -18.69
N ARG A 186 -10.08 4.16 -18.25
CA ARG A 186 -8.94 4.91 -18.81
C ARG A 186 -7.60 4.20 -18.57
N LEU A 187 -7.41 3.57 -17.41
CA LEU A 187 -6.22 2.77 -17.12
C LEU A 187 -6.17 1.49 -17.98
N GLN A 188 -7.29 0.79 -18.16
CA GLN A 188 -7.37 -0.37 -19.06
C GLN A 188 -7.06 -0.01 -20.52
N LEU A 189 -7.62 1.09 -21.03
CA LEU A 189 -7.29 1.59 -22.38
C LEU A 189 -5.83 2.00 -22.51
N ALA A 190 -5.24 2.62 -21.48
CA ALA A 190 -3.82 2.98 -21.48
C ALA A 190 -2.90 1.75 -21.48
N MET A 191 -3.25 0.68 -20.77
CA MET A 191 -2.53 -0.61 -20.81
C MET A 191 -2.61 -1.31 -22.18
N GLN A 192 -3.74 -1.17 -22.87
CA GLN A 192 -3.95 -1.72 -24.23
C GLN A 192 -3.25 -0.91 -25.33
N SER A 193 -2.75 0.28 -25.01
CA SER A 193 -2.05 1.15 -25.97
C SER A 193 -0.66 0.59 -26.31
N PRO A 194 -0.17 0.72 -27.56
CA PRO A 194 1.19 0.31 -27.92
C PRO A 194 2.32 1.00 -27.13
N GLN A 195 2.03 2.13 -26.47
CA GLN A 195 2.96 2.82 -25.58
C GLN A 195 2.86 2.38 -24.11
N GLY A 196 1.82 1.60 -23.76
CA GLY A 196 1.41 1.30 -22.39
C GLY A 196 1.01 2.54 -21.58
N VAL A 197 0.83 2.35 -20.27
CA VAL A 197 0.51 3.41 -19.31
C VAL A 197 1.64 4.46 -19.24
N PRO A 198 1.36 5.75 -19.53
CA PRO A 198 2.34 6.82 -19.38
C PRO A 198 2.83 6.97 -17.93
N ARG A 199 4.09 7.36 -17.73
CA ARG A 199 4.66 7.54 -16.38
C ARG A 199 3.85 8.52 -15.52
N ASP A 200 3.42 9.60 -16.14
CA ASP A 200 2.67 10.71 -15.56
C ASP A 200 1.17 10.42 -15.43
N HIS A 201 0.67 9.25 -15.85
CA HIS A 201 -0.74 8.86 -15.78
C HIS A 201 -1.37 9.09 -14.40
N TYR A 202 -0.61 8.86 -13.34
CA TYR A 202 -1.07 8.98 -11.96
C TYR A 202 -0.89 10.39 -11.36
N GLU A 203 -0.17 11.31 -12.02
CA GLU A 203 0.09 12.66 -11.49
C GLU A 203 -1.19 13.48 -11.31
N ARG A 204 -2.22 13.25 -12.15
CA ARG A 204 -3.53 13.90 -11.99
C ARG A 204 -4.17 13.68 -10.62
N TYR A 205 -3.90 12.55 -9.96
CA TYR A 205 -4.48 12.22 -8.66
C TYR A 205 -3.79 12.91 -7.48
N PHE A 206 -2.74 13.72 -7.73
CA PHE A 206 -1.99 14.40 -6.67
C PHE A 206 -2.86 15.37 -5.85
N PHE A 207 -3.90 15.95 -6.46
CA PHE A 207 -4.89 16.84 -5.82
C PHE A 207 -6.24 16.18 -5.55
N MET A 208 -6.32 14.83 -5.50
CA MET A 208 -7.62 14.15 -5.37
C MET A 208 -8.35 14.48 -4.06
N MET A 209 -7.63 14.92 -3.02
CA MET A 209 -8.22 15.36 -1.75
C MET A 209 -8.65 16.84 -1.78
N ASN A 210 -8.39 17.62 -2.83
CA ASN A 210 -8.93 18.97 -3.01
C ASN A 210 -10.48 18.93 -3.04
N PRO A 211 -11.22 19.72 -2.26
CA PRO A 211 -12.69 19.72 -2.30
C PRO A 211 -13.31 19.86 -3.70
N HIS A 212 -12.66 20.59 -4.61
CA HIS A 212 -13.10 20.86 -5.98
C HIS A 212 -12.63 19.82 -7.01
N PHE A 213 -11.91 18.77 -6.61
CA PHE A 213 -11.32 17.80 -7.53
C PHE A 213 -12.35 17.14 -8.46
N PHE A 214 -13.45 16.65 -7.90
CA PHE A 214 -14.46 15.90 -8.66
C PHE A 214 -15.37 16.80 -9.50
N ASP A 215 -15.42 18.10 -9.21
CA ASP A 215 -16.12 19.09 -10.05
C ASP A 215 -15.30 19.45 -11.31
N ALA A 216 -13.97 19.28 -11.26
CA ALA A 216 -13.05 19.67 -12.33
C ALA A 216 -11.80 18.75 -12.42
N PRO A 217 -11.93 17.42 -12.60
CA PRO A 217 -10.84 16.46 -12.42
C PRO A 217 -9.71 16.54 -13.47
N GLU A 218 -9.91 17.29 -14.55
CA GLU A 218 -8.93 17.54 -15.60
C GLU A 218 -8.32 18.96 -15.51
N ALA A 219 -8.55 19.68 -14.40
CA ALA A 219 -7.97 20.99 -14.16
C ALA A 219 -6.47 20.93 -13.82
N ASP A 220 -5.76 22.05 -14.00
CA ASP A 220 -4.31 22.10 -13.82
C ASP A 220 -3.88 22.30 -12.35
N PHE A 221 -2.57 22.23 -12.12
CA PHE A 221 -1.96 22.48 -10.82
C PHE A 221 -2.39 23.83 -10.23
N ASN A 222 -2.45 24.88 -11.06
CA ASN A 222 -2.80 26.23 -10.59
C ASN A 222 -4.25 26.33 -10.14
N TYR A 223 -5.18 25.66 -10.83
CA TYR A 223 -6.59 25.63 -10.47
C TYR A 223 -6.79 25.10 -9.05
N PHE A 224 -6.15 23.95 -8.73
CA PHE A 224 -6.25 23.32 -7.42
C PHE A 224 -5.47 24.07 -6.35
N TYR A 225 -4.22 24.44 -6.63
CA TYR A 225 -3.37 25.17 -5.69
C TYR A 225 -4.02 26.48 -5.21
N ASN A 226 -4.59 27.25 -6.13
CA ASN A 226 -5.28 28.52 -5.81
C ASN A 226 -6.65 28.32 -5.12
N ARG A 227 -7.17 27.09 -5.08
CA ARG A 227 -8.40 26.70 -4.36
C ARG A 227 -8.11 25.92 -3.07
N GLY A 228 -6.85 25.92 -2.64
CA GLY A 228 -6.36 25.24 -1.44
C GLY A 228 -5.77 23.87 -1.74
N PHE A 229 -4.66 23.55 -1.08
CA PHE A 229 -3.99 22.25 -1.21
C PHE A 229 -4.62 21.22 -0.27
N ASP A 230 -5.40 20.28 -0.81
CA ASP A 230 -5.72 18.94 -0.28
C ASP A 230 -5.98 18.80 1.24
N GLY A 231 -6.61 19.81 1.84
CA GLY A 231 -6.96 19.82 3.26
C GLY A 231 -5.78 19.80 4.24
N GLY A 232 -4.53 20.03 3.79
CA GLY A 232 -3.33 20.14 4.64
C GLY A 232 -2.90 18.89 5.42
N VAL A 233 -3.67 17.79 5.36
CA VAL A 233 -3.49 16.58 6.19
C VAL A 233 -2.86 15.41 5.41
N TYR A 234 -3.02 15.37 4.08
CA TYR A 234 -2.55 14.29 3.23
C TYR A 234 -1.44 14.76 2.29
N GLU A 235 -0.43 13.91 2.07
CA GLU A 235 0.68 14.20 1.16
C GLU A 235 0.36 13.72 -0.26
N GLY A 236 0.45 14.61 -1.25
CA GLY A 236 -0.04 14.38 -2.61
C GLY A 236 0.64 13.21 -3.36
N ASN A 237 1.91 12.90 -3.08
CA ASN A 237 2.58 11.74 -3.66
C ASN A 237 2.08 10.42 -3.04
N VAL A 238 1.71 10.40 -1.75
CA VAL A 238 1.00 9.28 -1.12
C VAL A 238 -0.42 9.16 -1.69
N VAL A 239 -1.16 10.27 -1.80
CA VAL A 239 -2.53 10.30 -2.36
C VAL A 239 -2.55 9.72 -3.77
N LYS A 240 -1.70 10.18 -4.70
CA LYS A 240 -1.71 9.64 -6.07
C LYS A 240 -1.36 8.15 -6.15
N SER A 241 -0.46 7.69 -5.28
CA SER A 241 -0.09 6.27 -5.17
C SER A 241 -1.24 5.42 -4.60
N ALA A 242 -1.99 5.98 -3.65
CA ALA A 242 -3.17 5.38 -3.04
C ALA A 242 -4.32 5.25 -4.04
N VAL A 243 -4.67 6.34 -4.75
CA VAL A 243 -5.70 6.36 -5.79
C VAL A 243 -5.36 5.37 -6.91
N GLY A 244 -4.11 5.38 -7.38
CA GLY A 244 -3.65 4.42 -8.38
C GLY A 244 -3.74 2.97 -7.92
N PHE A 245 -3.53 2.67 -6.63
CA PHE A 245 -3.80 1.33 -6.10
C PHE A 245 -5.30 1.00 -6.15
N TRP A 246 -6.17 1.88 -5.64
CA TRP A 246 -7.61 1.61 -5.57
C TRP A 246 -8.24 1.39 -6.94
N ILE A 247 -7.82 2.15 -7.96
CA ILE A 247 -8.26 1.91 -9.35
C ILE A 247 -7.88 0.50 -9.83
N ARG A 248 -6.65 0.03 -9.53
CA ARG A 248 -6.22 -1.35 -9.88
C ARG A 248 -6.98 -2.42 -9.10
N ARG A 249 -7.36 -2.15 -7.85
CA ARG A 249 -8.21 -3.06 -7.05
C ARG A 249 -9.66 -3.07 -7.48
N HIS A 250 -10.15 -1.96 -8.02
CA HIS A 250 -11.46 -1.90 -8.63
C HIS A 250 -11.51 -2.74 -9.91
N ILE A 251 -10.47 -2.66 -10.75
CA ILE A 251 -10.33 -3.48 -11.96
C ILE A 251 -10.23 -4.98 -11.65
N ASP A 252 -9.55 -5.39 -10.56
CA ASP A 252 -9.44 -6.80 -10.16
C ASP A 252 -10.50 -7.28 -9.15
N GLY A 253 -11.47 -6.42 -8.79
CA GLY A 253 -12.59 -6.77 -7.90
C GLY A 253 -12.21 -6.99 -6.42
N THR A 254 -11.01 -6.61 -5.98
CA THR A 254 -10.55 -6.79 -4.60
C THR A 254 -10.54 -5.50 -3.76
N ASP A 255 -11.05 -4.38 -4.28
CA ASP A 255 -11.09 -3.08 -3.58
C ASP A 255 -11.85 -3.13 -2.25
N ALA A 256 -13.08 -3.67 -2.26
CA ALA A 256 -13.87 -3.87 -1.05
C ALA A 256 -13.17 -4.78 -0.03
N LEU A 257 -12.54 -5.87 -0.48
CA LEU A 257 -11.82 -6.79 0.39
C LEU A 257 -10.62 -6.10 1.06
N PHE A 258 -9.82 -5.34 0.32
CA PHE A 258 -8.72 -4.55 0.90
C PHE A 258 -9.22 -3.47 1.87
N ALA A 259 -10.34 -2.84 1.57
CA ALA A 259 -10.98 -1.87 2.46
C ALA A 259 -11.47 -2.52 3.76
N ASP A 260 -12.04 -3.73 3.70
CA ASP A 260 -12.45 -4.49 4.90
C ASP A 260 -11.25 -4.87 5.78
N GLN A 261 -10.13 -5.31 5.19
CA GLN A 261 -8.91 -5.59 5.99
C GLN A 261 -8.35 -4.31 6.62
N LEU A 262 -8.42 -3.17 5.92
CA LEU A 262 -8.05 -1.86 6.43
C LEU A 262 -9.01 -1.37 7.53
N LYS A 263 -10.31 -1.65 7.42
CA LYS A 263 -11.30 -1.39 8.48
C LYS A 263 -10.97 -2.17 9.75
N ARG A 264 -10.67 -3.47 9.64
CA ARG A 264 -10.25 -4.33 10.76
C ARG A 264 -9.03 -3.79 11.50
N LEU A 265 -8.08 -3.18 10.79
CA LEU A 265 -6.93 -2.50 11.41
C LEU A 265 -7.38 -1.33 12.31
N PHE A 266 -8.29 -0.49 11.83
CA PHE A 266 -8.82 0.62 12.63
C PHE A 266 -9.69 0.16 13.79
N GLU A 267 -10.52 -0.87 13.62
CA GLU A 267 -11.32 -1.46 14.70
C GLU A 267 -10.45 -1.85 15.92
N VAL A 268 -9.19 -2.27 15.69
CA VAL A 268 -8.22 -2.61 16.75
C VAL A 268 -7.51 -1.39 17.35
N TYR A 269 -7.06 -0.42 16.54
CA TYR A 269 -6.19 0.66 17.01
C TYR A 269 -6.87 2.03 17.19
N GLU A 270 -7.83 2.37 16.31
CA GLU A 270 -8.58 3.64 16.26
C GLU A 270 -10.06 3.38 15.89
N PRO A 271 -10.84 2.66 16.73
CA PRO A 271 -12.21 2.29 16.39
C PRO A 271 -13.12 3.50 16.13
N ALA A 272 -12.82 4.67 16.70
CA ALA A 272 -13.54 5.92 16.43
C ALA A 272 -13.44 6.42 14.97
N LEU A 273 -12.47 5.94 14.17
CA LEU A 273 -12.28 6.30 12.77
C LEU A 273 -13.22 5.53 11.82
N VAL A 274 -13.72 4.37 12.27
CA VAL A 274 -14.54 3.43 11.49
C VAL A 274 -15.85 3.02 12.19
N ALA A 275 -16.11 3.55 13.39
CA ALA A 275 -17.42 3.51 14.01
C ALA A 275 -18.42 4.24 13.12
N ASP A 276 -19.66 3.74 13.09
CA ASP A 276 -20.77 4.25 12.27
C ASP A 276 -21.36 5.56 12.84
N GLN A 277 -20.47 6.44 13.32
CA GLN A 277 -20.74 7.87 13.41
C GLN A 277 -20.84 8.41 11.99
N PRO A 278 -21.65 9.43 11.72
CA PRO A 278 -21.50 10.17 10.47
C PRO A 278 -20.07 10.69 10.40
N HIS A 279 -19.31 10.25 9.39
CA HIS A 279 -18.18 11.02 8.86
C HIS A 279 -18.62 12.48 8.81
N PRO A 280 -17.78 13.48 9.15
CA PRO A 280 -18.19 14.89 9.20
C PRO A 280 -18.82 15.32 7.87
N THR A 281 -20.15 15.23 7.82
CA THR A 281 -20.93 15.20 6.58
C THR A 281 -21.11 16.63 6.15
N LYS A 282 -20.40 17.01 5.08
CA LYS A 282 -20.42 18.36 4.50
C LYS A 282 -19.95 19.51 5.41
N GLN A 283 -19.58 19.29 6.67
CA GLN A 283 -19.35 20.38 7.63
C GLN A 283 -17.90 20.54 8.16
N ALA A 284 -16.93 19.73 7.72
CA ALA A 284 -15.53 19.86 8.17
C ALA A 284 -14.43 19.56 7.12
N TRP A 285 -14.72 19.68 5.83
CA TRP A 285 -13.67 20.17 4.92
C TRP A 285 -13.73 21.69 5.00
N PRO A 286 -12.62 22.41 5.26
CA PRO A 286 -12.66 23.86 5.30
C PRO A 286 -13.01 24.39 3.92
N THR A 287 -14.26 24.80 3.73
CA THR A 287 -14.63 25.68 2.63
C THR A 287 -13.88 26.99 2.87
N SER A 288 -12.83 27.22 2.09
CA SER A 288 -12.12 28.50 2.10
C SER A 288 -13.15 29.63 2.03
N PRO A 289 -13.13 30.62 2.94
CA PRO A 289 -14.00 31.77 2.78
C PRO A 289 -13.69 32.42 1.43
N PRO A 290 -14.69 32.99 0.73
CA PRO A 290 -14.44 33.65 -0.54
C PRO A 290 -13.37 34.72 -0.34
N LEU A 291 -12.34 34.69 -1.19
CA LEU A 291 -11.24 35.64 -1.13
C LEU A 291 -11.80 37.06 -1.34
N ALA A 292 -11.86 37.83 -0.25
CA ALA A 292 -12.00 39.27 -0.34
C ALA A 292 -10.70 39.81 -0.93
N HIS A 293 -10.74 40.20 -2.21
CA HIS A 293 -9.64 40.92 -2.83
C HIS A 293 -9.49 42.32 -2.19
N PRO A 294 -8.26 42.79 -1.95
CA PRO A 294 -7.98 44.22 -1.77
C PRO A 294 -8.12 44.98 -3.10
#